data_AF-A0A8C0JIP5-F1
#
_entry.id   AF-A0A8C0JIP5-F1
#
_cell.length_a   1.000
_cell.length_b   1.000
_cell.length_c   1.000
_cell.angle_alpha   90.00
_cell.angle_beta   90.00
_cell.angle_gamma   90.00
#
_symmetry.space_group_name_H-M   'P 1'
#
loop_
_entity.id
_entity.type
_entity.pdbx_description
1 polymer ?
#
loop_
_entity_poly.entity_id
_entity_poly.type
_entity_poly.pdbx_seq_one_letter_code
_entity_poly.pdbx_strand_id
1 'polypeptide(L)'
;MHRTRCVRVTPVVLRGGDMSESDALPPHLVLSSPQRVLRQQQEFTSLEEKPQFPGASADFVDKLDFIQPNVISGIPIYRVMDRQGQIINPDEDPQVSARRWQDCGVEPRSHLLHPTHAGLSSGLCPTAGHTAGQDAPSSGPISPAPCTNPSPATLPAAVGAAYAFKRDNASRAVICYFGEGAASEGDAHAGFNFAATLECPILFFCRNNGYAISTPTSEQYRGDGIAARGPGYGIMSIRVDGNDVLAVYNATREARRRAIAENQPFLIEAMTYRIGHHSTSDDSSAYRSVDEVNYWDKQDHPISRLRHHMVGRGWWDEEQEKSWRKKSRKRVMEAFEQAERKLKPSPQHLFSDVYCEMPSHLQKQQEALARHLRLYGEHYPLEHFEK
;
A
#
# COMPACT_ATOMS: atom_id res chain seq x y z
N MET A 1 -28.89 -13.97 -35.79
CA MET A 1 -27.80 -12.96 -35.88
C MET A 1 -28.14 -11.78 -34.98
N HIS A 2 -27.77 -11.82 -33.70
CA HIS A 2 -27.89 -10.68 -32.80
C HIS A 2 -26.54 -10.43 -32.16
N ARG A 3 -26.00 -9.24 -32.46
CA ARG A 3 -24.71 -8.75 -32.00
C ARG A 3 -24.82 -8.36 -30.54
N THR A 4 -24.14 -9.10 -29.67
CA THR A 4 -23.87 -8.72 -28.28
C THR A 4 -23.02 -7.46 -28.29
N ARG A 5 -23.58 -6.31 -27.91
CA ARG A 5 -22.77 -5.14 -27.57
C ARG A 5 -22.24 -5.37 -26.15
N CYS A 6 -20.98 -5.76 -26.10
CA CYS A 6 -20.19 -5.79 -24.87
C CYS A 6 -20.15 -4.38 -24.28
N VAL A 7 -20.57 -4.22 -23.02
CA VAL A 7 -20.30 -3.00 -22.27
C VAL A 7 -18.80 -2.95 -22.04
N ARG A 8 -18.16 -1.98 -22.68
CA ARG A 8 -16.74 -1.65 -22.54
C ARG A 8 -16.55 -1.06 -21.14
N VAL A 9 -16.03 -1.86 -20.20
CA VAL A 9 -15.34 -1.29 -19.04
C VAL A 9 -14.08 -0.67 -19.58
N THR A 10 -14.04 0.66 -19.62
CA THR A 10 -12.88 1.42 -20.12
C THR A 10 -12.10 1.92 -18.91
N PRO A 11 -11.00 1.27 -18.51
CA PRO A 11 -10.17 1.79 -17.42
C PRO A 11 -9.40 3.02 -17.91
N VAL A 12 -9.57 4.16 -17.23
CA VAL A 12 -8.97 5.44 -17.59
C VAL A 12 -7.49 5.48 -17.19
N VAL A 13 -6.65 5.17 -18.19
CA VAL A 13 -5.44 5.86 -18.67
C VAL A 13 -4.45 6.47 -17.65
N LEU A 14 -3.27 5.84 -17.55
CA LEU A 14 -1.99 6.55 -17.41
C LEU A 14 -1.20 6.37 -18.71
N ARG A 15 -0.94 7.45 -19.45
CA ARG A 15 -0.07 7.44 -20.65
C ARG A 15 1.37 7.64 -20.22
N GLY A 16 2.29 6.92 -20.85
CA GLY A 16 3.70 7.30 -20.85
C GLY A 16 3.84 8.67 -21.51
N GLY A 17 4.49 9.60 -20.82
CA GLY A 17 5.07 10.76 -21.50
C GLY A 17 6.36 10.31 -22.17
N ASP A 18 6.58 10.74 -23.41
CA ASP A 18 7.87 10.61 -24.08
C ASP A 18 8.94 11.27 -23.20
N MET A 19 9.93 10.47 -22.77
CA MET A 19 11.16 10.99 -22.19
C MET A 19 12.23 10.98 -23.26
N SER A 20 12.76 12.16 -23.56
CA SER A 20 13.94 12.37 -24.38
C SER A 20 15.16 11.63 -23.82
N GLU A 21 15.95 11.06 -24.72
CA GLU A 21 17.25 10.44 -24.46
C GLU A 21 18.24 11.44 -23.85
N SER A 22 18.32 11.53 -22.53
CA SER A 22 19.52 12.02 -21.83
C SER A 22 19.41 11.80 -20.31
N ASP A 23 19.32 10.55 -19.84
CA ASP A 23 19.47 10.23 -18.40
C ASP A 23 19.86 8.75 -18.21
N ALA A 24 20.85 8.29 -18.99
CA ALA A 24 21.50 7.01 -18.73
C ALA A 24 22.54 7.21 -17.61
N LEU A 25 22.25 6.73 -16.40
CA LEU A 25 23.26 6.58 -15.36
C LEU A 25 24.31 5.55 -15.80
N PRO A 26 25.61 5.78 -15.53
CA PRO A 26 26.68 4.91 -16.01
C PRO A 26 26.65 3.54 -15.30
N PRO A 27 27.09 2.46 -15.97
CA PRO A 27 27.15 1.16 -15.35
C PRO A 27 28.42 1.02 -14.49
N HIS A 28 28.27 0.25 -13.41
CA HIS A 28 29.31 -0.30 -12.53
C HIS A 28 29.79 0.55 -11.34
N LEU A 29 29.37 0.10 -10.15
CA LEU A 29 30.25 -0.11 -9.00
C LEU A 29 29.68 -1.29 -8.19
N VAL A 30 30.29 -2.46 -8.38
CA VAL A 30 30.06 -3.64 -7.55
C VAL A 30 30.65 -3.32 -6.18
N LEU A 31 29.80 -2.99 -5.20
CA LEU A 31 30.20 -2.91 -3.81
C LEU A 31 30.60 -4.30 -3.34
N SER A 32 31.90 -4.50 -3.14
CA SER A 32 32.47 -5.69 -2.53
C SER A 32 31.84 -5.91 -1.16
N SER A 33 31.05 -6.98 -1.04
CA SER A 33 30.46 -7.41 0.23
C SER A 33 31.56 -7.74 1.26
N PRO A 34 31.32 -7.56 2.57
CA PRO A 34 32.22 -8.09 3.58
C PRO A 34 32.29 -9.61 3.41
N GLN A 35 33.50 -10.15 3.42
CA GLN A 35 33.82 -11.55 3.13
C GLN A 35 32.80 -12.51 3.77
N ARG A 36 31.94 -13.08 2.94
CA ARG A 36 31.18 -14.28 3.26
C ARG A 36 32.21 -15.33 3.64
N VAL A 37 32.11 -15.89 4.84
CA VAL A 37 32.83 -17.13 5.18
C VAL A 37 32.23 -18.22 4.30
N LEU A 38 32.78 -18.37 3.09
CA LEU A 38 32.59 -19.54 2.25
C LEU A 38 33.26 -20.70 2.99
N ARG A 39 32.48 -21.42 3.81
CA ARG A 39 32.89 -22.74 4.30
C ARG A 39 33.09 -23.61 3.07
N GLN A 40 34.30 -24.13 2.90
CA GLN A 40 34.63 -25.10 1.87
C GLN A 40 33.63 -26.26 1.93
N GLN A 41 32.73 -26.32 0.95
CA GLN A 41 31.99 -27.53 0.64
C GLN A 41 32.95 -28.47 -0.07
N GLN A 42 32.96 -29.75 0.33
CA GLN A 42 33.65 -30.78 -0.43
C GLN A 42 32.95 -30.92 -1.79
N GLU A 43 33.65 -30.62 -2.87
CA GLU A 43 33.14 -30.83 -4.23
C GLU A 43 33.02 -32.34 -4.50
N PHE A 44 31.81 -32.80 -4.83
CA PHE A 44 31.64 -34.11 -5.45
C PHE A 44 32.28 -34.06 -6.85
N THR A 45 33.34 -34.85 -7.05
CA THR A 45 34.20 -34.82 -8.24
C THR A 45 33.71 -35.69 -9.41
N SER A 46 32.52 -36.27 -9.33
CA SER A 46 31.92 -37.00 -10.46
C SER A 46 30.61 -36.33 -10.90
N LEU A 47 30.49 -36.09 -12.22
CA LEU A 47 29.28 -35.54 -12.85
C LEU A 47 28.07 -36.50 -12.79
N GLU A 48 28.24 -37.72 -12.26
CA GLU A 48 27.26 -38.81 -12.32
C GLU A 48 26.31 -38.87 -11.11
N GLU A 49 26.63 -38.22 -9.98
CA GLU A 49 25.80 -38.25 -8.75
C GLU A 49 25.26 -36.86 -8.37
N LYS A 50 24.60 -36.17 -9.29
CA LYS A 50 23.82 -34.94 -8.97
C LYS A 50 22.33 -35.26 -8.76
N PRO A 51 21.63 -34.54 -7.85
CA PRO A 51 20.18 -34.68 -7.72
C PRO A 51 19.46 -34.39 -9.04
N GLN A 52 18.50 -35.25 -9.41
CA GLN A 52 17.68 -35.10 -10.62
C GLN A 52 16.20 -34.84 -10.31
N PHE A 53 15.90 -34.39 -9.09
CA PHE A 53 14.52 -34.17 -8.67
C PHE A 53 13.93 -32.93 -9.36
N PRO A 54 12.75 -33.02 -10.01
CA PRO A 54 12.20 -31.91 -10.79
C PRO A 54 11.66 -30.74 -9.95
N GLY A 55 11.50 -30.92 -8.64
CA GLY A 55 10.89 -29.93 -7.74
C GLY A 55 11.85 -28.88 -7.19
N ALA A 56 13.16 -29.07 -7.28
CA ALA A 56 14.16 -28.14 -6.75
C ALA A 56 15.52 -28.30 -7.45
N SER A 57 16.24 -27.19 -7.61
CA SER A 57 17.63 -27.20 -8.05
C SER A 57 18.54 -27.08 -6.82
N ALA A 58 19.20 -28.16 -6.43
CA ALA A 58 20.06 -28.23 -5.26
C ALA A 58 21.16 -29.30 -5.43
N ASP A 59 22.21 -29.22 -4.61
CA ASP A 59 23.26 -30.24 -4.51
C ASP A 59 22.96 -31.21 -3.35
N PHE A 60 23.51 -32.43 -3.41
CA PHE A 60 23.50 -33.33 -2.26
C PHE A 60 24.40 -32.80 -1.13
N VAL A 61 23.99 -33.06 0.11
CA VAL A 61 24.83 -32.90 1.30
C VAL A 61 24.90 -34.23 2.02
N ASP A 62 26.07 -34.59 2.53
CA ASP A 62 26.33 -35.84 3.25
C ASP A 62 26.23 -35.69 4.78
N LYS A 63 25.91 -34.47 5.24
CA LYS A 63 25.74 -34.12 6.65
C LYS A 63 24.31 -33.64 6.90
N LEU A 64 23.72 -34.18 7.96
CA LEU A 64 22.42 -33.75 8.43
C LEU A 64 22.57 -32.39 9.11
N ASP A 65 22.17 -31.34 8.41
CA ASP A 65 22.18 -29.95 8.88
C ASP A 65 20.83 -29.28 8.60
N PHE A 66 20.16 -28.78 9.63
CA PHE A 66 18.95 -27.97 9.46
C PHE A 66 19.30 -26.52 9.08
N ILE A 67 18.55 -25.95 8.14
CA ILE A 67 18.64 -24.51 7.83
C ILE A 67 17.97 -23.72 8.95
N GLN A 68 18.75 -22.90 9.65
CA GLN A 68 18.23 -22.04 10.72
C GLN A 68 17.80 -20.67 10.17
N PRO A 69 16.63 -20.14 10.59
CA PRO A 69 16.23 -18.78 10.26
C PRO A 69 17.18 -17.74 10.86
N ASN A 70 17.63 -16.77 10.08
CA ASN A 70 18.37 -15.62 10.60
C ASN A 70 17.40 -14.49 10.99
N VAL A 71 16.95 -14.51 12.25
CA VAL A 71 15.99 -13.52 12.77
C VAL A 71 16.69 -12.40 13.56
N ILE A 72 17.85 -12.69 14.16
CA ILE A 72 18.57 -11.72 15.00
C ILE A 72 19.28 -10.65 14.15
N SER A 73 19.88 -11.06 13.03
CA SER A 73 20.49 -10.17 12.04
C SER A 73 19.72 -10.28 10.73
N GLY A 74 18.44 -9.91 10.79
CA GLY A 74 17.52 -9.99 9.67
C GLY A 74 17.87 -9.07 8.49
N ILE A 75 16.98 -9.01 7.51
CA ILE A 75 17.07 -8.13 6.36
C ILE A 75 17.24 -6.68 6.85
N PRO A 76 18.28 -5.97 6.37
CA PRO A 76 18.58 -4.62 6.83
C PRO A 76 17.49 -3.63 6.39
N ILE A 77 17.36 -2.55 7.15
CA ILE A 77 16.40 -1.47 6.88
C ILE A 77 17.09 -0.41 6.01
N TYR A 78 16.68 -0.28 4.75
CA TYR A 78 17.16 0.76 3.84
C TYR A 78 16.67 2.14 4.27
N ARG A 79 17.60 3.10 4.32
CA ARG A 79 17.38 4.47 4.79
C ARG A 79 18.22 5.45 3.98
N VAL A 80 17.66 6.62 3.68
CA VAL A 80 18.30 7.68 2.88
C VAL A 80 18.68 8.86 3.77
N MET A 81 17.80 9.25 4.69
CA MET A 81 18.01 10.35 5.63
C MET A 81 17.95 9.90 7.09
N ASP A 82 18.78 10.50 7.93
CA ASP A 82 18.74 10.30 9.38
C ASP A 82 17.56 11.05 10.03
N ARG A 83 17.41 10.92 11.36
CA ARG A 83 16.33 11.56 12.14
C ARG A 83 16.41 13.09 12.12
N GLN A 84 17.58 13.64 11.83
CA GLN A 84 17.86 15.07 11.68
C GLN A 84 17.64 15.56 10.23
N GLY A 85 17.13 14.68 9.35
CA GLY A 85 16.85 15.00 7.95
C GLY A 85 18.09 15.14 7.08
N GLN A 86 19.26 14.71 7.56
CA GLN A 86 20.51 14.76 6.80
C GLN A 86 20.63 13.53 5.90
N ILE A 87 21.08 13.73 4.66
CA ILE A 87 21.34 12.63 3.71
C ILE A 87 22.54 11.83 4.21
N ILE A 88 22.35 10.52 4.36
CA ILE A 88 23.39 9.59 4.86
C ILE A 88 24.36 9.21 3.74
N ASN A 89 23.82 8.87 2.57
CA ASN A 89 24.59 8.52 1.39
C ASN A 89 24.17 9.43 0.21
N PRO A 90 25.03 10.35 -0.27
CA PRO A 90 24.71 11.24 -1.38
C PRO A 90 24.33 10.52 -2.68
N ASP A 91 24.87 9.33 -2.95
CA ASP A 91 24.57 8.57 -4.17
C ASP A 91 23.12 8.03 -4.19
N GLU A 92 22.50 7.94 -3.01
CA GLU A 92 21.12 7.48 -2.84
C GLU A 92 20.11 8.65 -2.74
N ASP A 93 20.57 9.90 -2.77
CA ASP A 93 19.69 11.06 -2.77
C ASP A 93 18.94 11.18 -4.10
N PRO A 94 17.60 11.07 -4.13
CA PRO A 94 16.85 11.11 -5.39
C PRO A 94 16.81 12.49 -6.05
N GLN A 95 17.43 13.52 -5.48
CA GLN A 95 17.48 14.89 -5.99
C GLN A 95 16.09 15.43 -6.35
N VAL A 96 15.09 15.11 -5.52
CA VAL A 96 13.70 15.52 -5.75
C VAL A 96 13.59 17.03 -5.57
N SER A 97 13.04 17.72 -6.58
CA SER A 97 12.94 19.18 -6.58
C SER A 97 12.04 19.72 -5.46
N ALA A 98 12.36 20.92 -4.96
CA ALA A 98 11.60 21.61 -3.91
C ALA A 98 10.10 21.71 -4.23
N ARG A 99 9.77 22.01 -5.51
CA ARG A 99 8.40 22.10 -6.00
C ARG A 99 7.64 20.78 -5.84
N ARG A 100 8.28 19.64 -6.09
CA ARG A 100 7.64 18.33 -5.95
C ARG A 100 7.30 18.01 -4.49
N TRP A 101 8.11 18.45 -3.53
CA TRP A 101 7.79 18.31 -2.10
C TRP A 101 6.62 19.17 -1.65
N GLN A 102 6.53 20.40 -2.16
CA GLN A 102 5.44 21.33 -1.87
C GLN A 102 4.12 20.90 -2.56
N ASP A 103 4.20 20.37 -3.78
CA ASP A 103 3.04 19.96 -4.58
C ASP A 103 2.50 18.58 -4.19
N CYS A 104 3.29 17.69 -3.57
CA CYS A 104 2.79 16.44 -2.97
C CYS A 104 1.70 16.68 -1.90
N GLY A 105 1.56 17.92 -1.39
CA GLY A 105 0.44 18.34 -0.53
C GLY A 105 -0.66 19.17 -1.22
N VAL A 106 -0.55 19.47 -2.52
CA VAL A 106 -1.39 20.47 -3.19
C VAL A 106 -1.93 20.07 -4.58
N GLU A 107 -1.29 19.16 -5.35
CA GLU A 107 -1.81 18.71 -6.65
C GLU A 107 -1.75 17.18 -6.87
N PRO A 108 -2.87 16.52 -7.22
CA PRO A 108 -2.94 15.08 -7.47
C PRO A 108 -2.45 14.74 -8.89
N ARG A 109 -1.19 15.06 -9.20
CA ARG A 109 -0.57 14.75 -10.50
C ARG A 109 0.53 13.69 -10.46
N SER A 110 0.77 13.07 -9.30
CA SER A 110 1.74 11.99 -9.19
C SER A 110 1.08 10.65 -8.86
N HIS A 111 1.56 9.64 -9.58
CA HIS A 111 1.06 8.28 -9.70
C HIS A 111 1.22 7.44 -8.42
N LEU A 112 0.45 7.74 -7.38
CA LEU A 112 0.40 6.95 -6.16
C LEU A 112 -1.06 6.56 -5.88
N LEU A 113 -1.35 5.27 -6.04
CA LEU A 113 -2.58 4.67 -5.53
C LEU A 113 -2.51 4.74 -4.00
N HIS A 114 -3.56 5.26 -3.38
CA HIS A 114 -3.67 5.46 -1.93
C HIS A 114 -3.78 4.11 -1.17
N PRO A 115 -3.49 4.12 0.15
CA PRO A 115 -3.07 2.97 0.94
C PRO A 115 -4.24 2.16 1.52
N THR A 116 -3.95 0.92 1.95
CA THR A 116 -4.69 0.31 3.07
C THR A 116 -4.47 1.15 4.32
N HIS A 117 -5.50 1.36 5.13
CA HIS A 117 -5.51 2.30 6.25
C HIS A 117 -4.47 2.02 7.35
N ALA A 118 -3.81 3.07 7.87
CA ALA A 118 -3.25 3.13 9.22
C ALA A 118 -3.98 4.26 9.94
N GLY A 119 -4.89 3.92 10.84
CA GLY A 119 -5.68 4.88 11.61
C GLY A 119 -6.99 5.29 10.95
N LEU A 120 -8.08 5.09 11.70
CA LEU A 120 -9.43 5.64 11.53
C LEU A 120 -10.15 5.28 10.22
N SER A 121 -10.75 4.08 10.19
CA SER A 121 -12.11 3.98 9.68
C SER A 121 -13.06 3.83 10.88
N SER A 122 -13.59 4.95 11.37
CA SER A 122 -15.00 4.91 11.77
C SER A 122 -15.76 4.50 10.50
N GLY A 123 -16.55 3.45 10.63
CA GLY A 123 -16.99 2.61 9.51
C GLY A 123 -17.49 3.36 8.29
N LEU A 124 -16.94 3.00 7.14
CA LEU A 124 -17.63 3.07 5.85
C LEU A 124 -17.53 1.68 5.20
N CYS A 125 -18.07 0.70 5.92
CA CYS A 125 -18.71 -0.44 5.28
C CYS A 125 -19.91 0.14 4.51
N PRO A 126 -20.21 -0.28 3.26
CA PRO A 126 -21.45 0.05 2.61
C PRO A 126 -22.58 -0.66 3.38
N THR A 127 -23.06 -0.05 4.45
CA THR A 127 -24.50 -0.04 4.66
C THR A 127 -25.05 0.65 3.41
N ALA A 128 -25.90 -0.06 2.67
CA ALA A 128 -26.51 0.44 1.44
C ALA A 128 -27.00 1.89 1.66
N GLY A 129 -26.27 2.88 1.14
CA GLY A 129 -26.62 4.30 1.29
C GLY A 129 -25.59 5.27 1.89
N HIS A 130 -24.28 4.99 1.92
CA HIS A 130 -23.27 6.07 2.03
C HIS A 130 -22.50 6.24 0.72
N THR A 131 -22.97 7.14 -0.14
CA THR A 131 -22.21 7.64 -1.29
C THR A 131 -21.16 8.65 -0.83
N ALA A 132 -20.13 8.09 -0.22
CA ALA A 132 -18.77 8.58 -0.36
C ALA A 132 -17.87 7.34 -0.45
N GLY A 133 -18.16 6.48 -1.45
CA GLY A 133 -17.08 5.74 -2.04
C GLY A 133 -15.99 6.75 -2.39
N GLN A 134 -14.73 6.42 -2.14
CA GLN A 134 -13.65 7.13 -2.81
C GLN A 134 -13.70 6.80 -4.30
N ASP A 135 -14.82 7.06 -4.97
CA ASP A 135 -14.83 7.23 -6.41
C ASP A 135 -14.26 8.63 -6.64
N ALA A 136 -12.93 8.69 -6.69
CA ALA A 136 -12.26 9.85 -7.23
C ALA A 136 -12.85 10.09 -8.63
N PRO A 137 -13.26 11.33 -8.98
CA PRO A 137 -13.80 11.62 -10.30
C PRO A 137 -12.81 11.13 -11.36
N SER A 138 -13.33 10.40 -12.35
CA SER A 138 -12.61 9.76 -13.46
C SER A 138 -11.83 10.72 -14.38
N SER A 139 -11.77 12.01 -14.02
CA SER A 139 -11.05 13.07 -14.72
C SER A 139 -9.61 13.29 -14.23
N GLY A 140 -9.13 12.51 -13.25
CA GLY A 140 -7.75 12.55 -12.76
C GLY A 140 -6.96 11.26 -13.08
N PRO A 141 -5.61 11.31 -13.08
CA PRO A 141 -4.74 10.15 -13.35
C PRO A 141 -4.74 9.08 -12.23
N ILE A 142 -5.66 9.16 -11.27
CA ILE A 142 -5.71 8.31 -10.07
C ILE A 142 -7.09 7.66 -10.03
N SER A 143 -7.13 6.32 -10.11
CA SER A 143 -8.36 5.54 -9.95
C SER A 143 -8.15 4.52 -8.84
N PRO A 144 -8.49 4.85 -7.57
CA PRO A 144 -8.45 3.88 -6.49
C PRO A 144 -9.53 2.81 -6.71
N ALA A 145 -9.24 1.55 -6.39
CA ALA A 145 -10.29 0.54 -6.28
C ALA A 145 -11.12 0.83 -5.02
N PRO A 146 -12.44 0.53 -5.01
CA PRO A 146 -13.27 0.71 -3.83
C PRO A 146 -12.69 -0.04 -2.63
N CYS A 147 -12.48 0.66 -1.52
CA CYS A 147 -12.10 0.03 -0.27
C CYS A 147 -13.27 -0.81 0.24
N THR A 148 -13.19 -2.14 0.15
CA THR A 148 -13.94 -3.01 1.06
C THR A 148 -13.32 -2.88 2.45
N ASN A 149 -14.05 -3.24 3.52
CA ASN A 149 -13.45 -3.37 4.87
C ASN A 149 -12.08 -4.03 4.74
N PRO A 150 -11.01 -3.51 5.38
CA PRO A 150 -9.63 -3.88 5.11
C PRO A 150 -9.47 -5.39 5.25
N SER A 151 -9.58 -6.06 4.11
CA SER A 151 -9.63 -7.50 4.01
C SER A 151 -8.47 -7.92 3.11
N PRO A 152 -7.69 -8.91 3.54
CA PRO A 152 -6.66 -9.55 2.74
C PRO A 152 -7.17 -10.06 1.38
N ALA A 153 -8.48 -10.23 1.20
CA ALA A 153 -9.12 -10.57 -0.06
C ALA A 153 -8.75 -9.64 -1.24
N THR A 154 -8.25 -8.44 -0.95
CA THR A 154 -7.75 -7.50 -1.96
C THR A 154 -6.41 -7.92 -2.59
N LEU A 155 -5.58 -8.72 -1.90
CA LEU A 155 -4.26 -9.15 -2.40
C LEU A 155 -4.37 -10.00 -3.69
N PRO A 156 -5.08 -11.14 -3.71
CA PRO A 156 -5.22 -11.93 -4.93
C PRO A 156 -5.98 -11.19 -6.04
N ALA A 157 -6.94 -10.33 -5.69
CA ALA A 157 -7.63 -9.48 -6.67
C ALA A 157 -6.68 -8.49 -7.35
N ALA A 158 -5.76 -7.87 -6.60
CA ALA A 158 -4.73 -6.98 -7.13
C ALA A 158 -3.79 -7.72 -8.10
N VAL A 159 -3.47 -8.99 -7.82
CA VAL A 159 -2.70 -9.85 -8.73
C VAL A 159 -3.46 -10.12 -10.02
N GLY A 160 -4.76 -10.41 -9.95
CA GLY A 160 -5.61 -10.57 -11.13
C GLY A 160 -5.64 -9.32 -12.02
N ALA A 161 -5.71 -8.13 -11.41
CA ALA A 161 -5.64 -6.86 -12.12
C ALA A 161 -4.26 -6.64 -12.77
N ALA A 162 -3.17 -6.97 -12.07
CA ALA A 162 -1.81 -6.88 -12.62
C ALA A 162 -1.62 -7.83 -13.80
N TYR A 163 -2.14 -9.05 -13.69
CA TYR A 163 -2.11 -10.04 -14.76
C TYR A 163 -2.89 -9.55 -16.00
N ALA A 164 -4.05 -8.91 -15.80
CA ALA A 164 -4.80 -8.28 -16.88
C ALA A 164 -3.98 -7.18 -17.58
N PHE A 165 -3.32 -6.30 -16.83
CA PHE A 165 -2.44 -5.28 -17.42
C PHE A 165 -1.27 -5.86 -18.20
N LYS A 166 -0.66 -6.94 -17.73
CA LYS A 166 0.36 -7.67 -18.49
C LYS A 166 -0.19 -8.16 -19.82
N ARG A 167 -1.36 -8.81 -19.81
CA ARG A 167 -2.01 -9.35 -21.03
C ARG A 167 -2.40 -8.27 -22.02
N ASP A 168 -2.76 -7.09 -21.53
CA ASP A 168 -3.09 -5.92 -22.35
C ASP A 168 -1.84 -5.18 -22.87
N ASN A 169 -0.63 -5.67 -22.58
CA ASN A 169 0.65 -4.98 -22.84
C ASN A 169 0.64 -3.53 -22.31
N ALA A 170 -0.07 -3.30 -21.21
CA ALA A 170 -0.10 -2.01 -20.58
C ALA A 170 1.20 -1.81 -19.81
N SER A 171 1.94 -0.72 -20.07
CA SER A 171 3.11 -0.33 -19.28
C SER A 171 2.71 0.20 -17.90
N ARG A 172 2.09 -0.66 -17.10
CA ARG A 172 1.44 -0.36 -15.81
C ARG A 172 1.76 -1.45 -14.81
N ALA A 173 1.91 -1.04 -13.55
CA ALA A 173 1.99 -1.95 -12.42
C ALA A 173 0.85 -1.67 -11.44
N VAL A 174 0.46 -2.68 -10.69
CA VAL A 174 -0.44 -2.55 -9.54
C VAL A 174 0.39 -2.41 -8.28
N ILE A 175 -0.06 -1.62 -7.31
CA ILE A 175 0.49 -1.63 -5.96
C ILE A 175 -0.62 -2.05 -4.99
N CYS A 176 -0.31 -3.00 -4.11
CA CYS A 176 -1.23 -3.51 -3.11
C CYS A 176 -0.63 -3.27 -1.72
N TYR A 177 -1.26 -2.39 -0.95
CA TYR A 177 -0.87 -2.13 0.43
C TYR A 177 -1.52 -3.14 1.36
N PHE A 178 -0.87 -3.46 2.48
CA PHE A 178 -1.45 -4.24 3.58
C PHE A 178 -0.64 -4.01 4.87
N GLY A 179 -1.18 -4.44 6.02
CA GLY A 179 -0.46 -4.46 7.30
C GLY A 179 0.20 -5.81 7.57
N GLU A 180 1.15 -5.87 8.51
CA GLU A 180 1.84 -7.12 8.85
C GLU A 180 0.89 -8.18 9.44
N GLY A 181 -0.16 -7.77 10.16
CA GLY A 181 -1.21 -8.68 10.62
C GLY A 181 -2.03 -9.27 9.48
N ALA A 182 -2.38 -8.46 8.47
CA ALA A 182 -3.10 -8.95 7.29
C ALA A 182 -2.26 -9.92 6.45
N ALA A 183 -0.93 -9.90 6.60
CA ALA A 183 -0.03 -10.84 5.94
C ALA A 183 -0.06 -12.26 6.54
N SER A 184 -0.72 -12.47 7.69
CA SER A 184 -0.93 -13.80 8.28
C SER A 184 -2.14 -14.53 7.70
N GLU A 185 -2.94 -13.86 6.89
CA GLU A 185 -4.14 -14.41 6.28
C GLU A 185 -3.81 -15.25 5.03
N GLY A 186 -4.63 -16.26 4.76
CA GLY A 186 -4.39 -17.21 3.65
C GLY A 186 -4.33 -16.53 2.28
N ASP A 187 -5.09 -15.46 2.08
CA ASP A 187 -5.09 -14.69 0.83
C ASP A 187 -3.75 -13.99 0.56
N ALA A 188 -2.96 -13.68 1.60
CA ALA A 188 -1.62 -13.13 1.39
C ALA A 188 -0.69 -14.17 0.77
N HIS A 189 -0.74 -15.42 1.27
CA HIS A 189 -0.02 -16.54 0.67
C HIS A 189 -0.46 -16.78 -0.78
N ALA A 190 -1.77 -16.79 -1.04
CA ALA A 190 -2.31 -16.95 -2.38
C ALA A 190 -1.84 -15.83 -3.32
N GLY A 191 -1.94 -14.57 -2.90
CA GLY A 191 -1.51 -13.41 -3.67
C GLY A 191 -0.01 -13.45 -4.00
N PHE A 192 0.85 -13.72 -3.03
CA PHE A 192 2.29 -13.82 -3.25
C PHE A 192 2.64 -14.91 -4.26
N ASN A 193 2.11 -16.13 -4.07
CA ASN A 193 2.43 -17.24 -4.96
C ASN A 193 1.88 -17.03 -6.39
N PHE A 194 0.65 -16.54 -6.52
CA PHE A 194 0.06 -16.26 -7.84
C PHE A 194 0.83 -15.17 -8.57
N ALA A 195 1.27 -14.12 -7.88
CA ALA A 195 2.03 -13.04 -8.51
C ALA A 195 3.38 -13.50 -9.06
N ALA A 196 4.06 -14.40 -8.35
CA ALA A 196 5.34 -14.95 -8.77
C ALA A 196 5.16 -15.93 -9.95
N THR A 197 4.30 -16.95 -9.78
CA THR A 197 4.09 -18.00 -10.78
C THR A 197 3.45 -17.49 -12.06
N LEU A 198 2.61 -16.46 -11.98
CA LEU A 198 1.97 -15.82 -13.12
C LEU A 198 2.75 -14.61 -13.63
N GLU A 199 3.94 -14.31 -13.10
CA GLU A 199 4.80 -13.20 -13.53
C GLU A 199 4.01 -11.89 -13.64
N CYS A 200 3.49 -11.39 -12.52
CA CYS A 200 2.64 -10.20 -12.50
C CYS A 200 3.44 -8.92 -12.22
N PRO A 201 3.18 -7.81 -12.95
CA PRO A 201 3.77 -6.50 -12.64
C PRO A 201 3.09 -5.86 -11.42
N ILE A 202 3.43 -6.34 -10.22
CA ILE A 202 2.80 -5.91 -8.96
C ILE A 202 3.81 -5.59 -7.86
N LEU A 203 3.50 -4.56 -7.06
CA LEU A 203 4.23 -4.21 -5.85
C LEU A 203 3.37 -4.57 -4.64
N PHE A 204 3.87 -5.44 -3.78
CA PHE A 204 3.32 -5.69 -2.46
C PHE A 204 3.96 -4.71 -1.48
N PHE A 205 3.17 -3.86 -0.84
CA PHE A 205 3.64 -2.86 0.10
C PHE A 205 3.10 -3.15 1.51
N CYS A 206 3.91 -3.86 2.29
CA CYS A 206 3.60 -4.18 3.68
C CYS A 206 3.99 -3.01 4.59
N ARG A 207 3.05 -2.53 5.40
CA ARG A 207 3.32 -1.57 6.47
C ARG A 207 3.40 -2.35 7.76
N ASN A 208 4.61 -2.56 8.25
CA ASN A 208 4.85 -3.24 9.51
C ASN A 208 4.98 -2.19 10.60
N ASN A 209 3.91 -2.04 11.40
CA ASN A 209 3.83 -1.01 12.43
C ASN A 209 3.96 -1.55 13.86
N GLY A 210 4.27 -2.85 13.99
CA GLY A 210 4.44 -3.56 15.26
C GLY A 210 3.15 -4.16 15.86
N TYR A 211 1.96 -3.77 15.39
CA TYR A 211 0.70 -4.17 16.03
C TYR A 211 -0.49 -4.37 15.07
N ALA A 212 -1.15 -5.51 15.21
CA ALA A 212 -2.48 -5.77 14.66
C ALA A 212 -3.54 -5.65 15.76
N ILE A 213 -4.26 -4.52 15.81
CA ILE A 213 -5.13 -4.15 16.94
C ILE A 213 -4.30 -4.16 18.24
N SER A 214 -4.47 -5.15 19.11
CA SER A 214 -3.73 -5.34 20.36
C SER A 214 -2.60 -6.35 20.26
N THR A 215 -2.50 -7.12 19.17
CA THR A 215 -1.55 -8.21 19.01
C THR A 215 -0.19 -7.69 18.54
N PRO A 216 0.89 -7.82 19.34
CA PRO A 216 2.24 -7.45 18.92
C PRO A 216 2.81 -8.44 17.91
N THR A 217 3.82 -8.02 17.13
CA THR A 217 4.44 -8.87 16.09
C THR A 217 5.07 -10.16 16.61
N SER A 218 5.50 -10.21 17.88
CA SER A 218 6.02 -11.42 18.54
C SER A 218 5.01 -12.57 18.64
N GLU A 219 3.72 -12.23 18.65
CA GLU A 219 2.59 -13.16 18.62
C GLU A 219 2.04 -13.34 17.20
N GLN A 220 2.37 -12.44 16.27
CA GLN A 220 1.92 -12.50 14.88
C GLN A 220 2.76 -13.48 14.04
N TYR A 221 4.09 -13.48 14.20
CA TYR A 221 4.99 -14.35 13.46
C TYR A 221 6.32 -14.57 14.20
N ARG A 222 7.10 -15.57 13.74
CA ARG A 222 8.43 -15.90 14.30
C ARG A 222 9.59 -15.76 13.32
N GLY A 223 9.30 -15.52 12.05
CA GLY A 223 10.31 -15.20 11.05
C GLY A 223 10.80 -13.76 11.15
N ASP A 224 11.75 -13.41 10.30
CA ASP A 224 12.27 -12.06 10.15
C ASP A 224 11.29 -11.16 9.37
N GLY A 225 10.18 -10.80 10.00
CA GLY A 225 9.16 -9.93 9.41
C GLY A 225 8.49 -10.51 8.16
N ILE A 226 7.98 -9.62 7.31
CA ILE A 226 7.31 -9.97 6.06
C ILE A 226 8.30 -10.00 4.89
N ALA A 227 9.31 -9.13 4.86
CA ALA A 227 10.31 -9.10 3.78
C ALA A 227 11.00 -10.47 3.58
N ALA A 228 11.28 -11.21 4.66
CA ALA A 228 11.92 -12.51 4.57
C ALA A 228 11.02 -13.61 3.99
N ARG A 229 9.71 -13.38 3.89
CA ARG A 229 8.78 -14.33 3.27
C ARG A 229 8.89 -14.29 1.74
N GLY A 230 9.14 -13.12 1.17
CA GLY A 230 9.13 -12.91 -0.28
C GLY A 230 10.10 -13.82 -1.07
N PRO A 231 11.38 -13.97 -0.67
CA PRO A 231 12.32 -14.86 -1.35
C PRO A 231 11.84 -16.31 -1.44
N GLY A 232 11.07 -16.79 -0.46
CA GLY A 232 10.47 -18.13 -0.48
C GLY A 232 9.45 -18.35 -1.61
N TYR A 233 8.89 -17.28 -2.17
CA TYR A 233 8.01 -17.32 -3.34
C TYR A 233 8.76 -16.93 -4.63
N GLY A 234 10.06 -16.65 -4.58
CA GLY A 234 10.79 -16.06 -5.71
C GLY A 234 10.53 -14.57 -5.91
N ILE A 235 10.04 -13.85 -4.89
CA ILE A 235 9.73 -12.42 -4.97
C ILE A 235 10.92 -11.59 -4.50
N MET A 236 11.34 -10.63 -5.34
CA MET A 236 12.38 -9.65 -4.99
C MET A 236 11.89 -8.76 -3.84
N SER A 237 12.64 -8.73 -2.74
CA SER A 237 12.16 -8.15 -1.47
C SER A 237 13.13 -7.15 -0.88
N ILE A 238 12.61 -6.07 -0.31
CA ILE A 238 13.38 -5.03 0.39
C ILE A 238 12.64 -4.60 1.66
N ARG A 239 13.40 -4.27 2.71
CA ARG A 239 12.88 -3.61 3.91
C ARG A 239 13.37 -2.17 3.95
N VAL A 240 12.47 -1.24 4.24
CA VAL A 240 12.75 0.21 4.23
C VAL A 240 12.33 0.85 5.54
N ASP A 241 12.99 1.95 5.89
CA ASP A 241 12.56 2.84 6.96
C ASP A 241 11.29 3.56 6.48
N GLY A 242 10.14 3.17 7.01
CA GLY A 242 8.83 3.73 6.65
C GLY A 242 8.60 5.15 7.15
N ASN A 243 9.43 5.64 8.07
CA ASN A 243 9.43 7.04 8.49
C ASN A 243 10.35 7.89 7.58
N ASP A 244 11.11 7.25 6.68
CA ASP A 244 11.91 7.89 5.64
C ASP A 244 11.13 8.04 4.33
N VAL A 245 10.62 9.24 4.04
CA VAL A 245 9.90 9.47 2.79
C VAL A 245 10.79 9.29 1.54
N LEU A 246 12.10 9.56 1.64
CA LEU A 246 13.04 9.41 0.52
C LEU A 246 13.35 7.93 0.27
N ALA A 247 13.56 7.15 1.33
CA ALA A 247 13.81 5.72 1.19
C ALA A 247 12.59 4.97 0.64
N VAL A 248 11.39 5.28 1.15
CA VAL A 248 10.12 4.75 0.61
C VAL A 248 9.95 5.13 -0.85
N TYR A 249 10.24 6.39 -1.22
CA TYR A 249 10.17 6.86 -2.60
C TYR A 249 11.13 6.09 -3.51
N ASN A 250 12.41 5.95 -3.14
CA ASN A 250 13.42 5.24 -3.92
C ASN A 250 13.03 3.79 -4.17
N ALA A 251 12.70 3.06 -3.11
CA ALA A 251 12.32 1.65 -3.20
C ALA A 251 11.07 1.46 -4.07
N THR A 252 10.05 2.30 -3.89
CA THR A 252 8.81 2.21 -4.67
C THR A 252 9.05 2.57 -6.14
N ARG A 253 9.86 3.61 -6.41
CA ARG A 253 10.20 4.04 -7.78
C ARG A 253 10.93 2.93 -8.53
N GLU A 254 11.93 2.32 -7.91
CA GLU A 254 12.72 1.25 -8.53
C GLU A 254 11.92 -0.04 -8.70
N ALA A 255 11.17 -0.45 -7.67
CA ALA A 255 10.27 -1.59 -7.76
C ALA A 255 9.22 -1.41 -8.88
N ARG A 256 8.67 -0.20 -9.04
CA ARG A 256 7.75 0.12 -10.15
C ARG A 256 8.43 -0.01 -11.50
N ARG A 257 9.61 0.57 -11.66
CA ARG A 257 10.37 0.53 -12.91
C ARG A 257 10.62 -0.92 -13.35
N ARG A 258 11.11 -1.75 -12.42
CA ARG A 258 11.42 -3.16 -12.68
C ARG A 258 10.18 -4.03 -12.84
N ALA A 259 9.15 -3.87 -12.02
CA ALA A 259 7.92 -4.64 -12.14
C ALA A 259 7.29 -4.52 -13.54
N ILE A 260 7.29 -3.30 -14.11
CA ILE A 260 6.78 -3.05 -15.46
C ILE A 260 7.70 -3.65 -16.54
N ALA A 261 9.02 -3.51 -16.39
CA ALA A 261 9.99 -3.97 -17.38
C ALA A 261 10.15 -5.51 -17.39
N GLU A 262 10.09 -6.14 -16.22
CA GLU A 262 10.44 -7.54 -16.01
C GLU A 262 9.19 -8.42 -15.83
N ASN A 263 8.00 -7.82 -15.67
CA ASN A 263 6.76 -8.54 -15.31
C ASN A 263 6.95 -9.41 -14.06
N GLN A 264 7.61 -8.87 -13.03
CA GLN A 264 7.88 -9.60 -11.80
C GLN A 264 7.36 -8.85 -10.57
N PRO A 265 6.93 -9.59 -9.54
CA PRO A 265 6.48 -8.98 -8.30
C PRO A 265 7.66 -8.45 -7.46
N PHE A 266 7.40 -7.37 -6.73
CA PHE A 266 8.32 -6.82 -5.72
C PHE A 266 7.61 -6.67 -4.38
N LEU A 267 8.30 -7.02 -3.28
CA LEU A 267 7.81 -6.86 -1.92
C LEU A 267 8.61 -5.77 -1.20
N ILE A 268 7.92 -4.76 -0.69
CA ILE A 268 8.48 -3.70 0.14
C ILE A 268 7.85 -3.82 1.53
N GLU A 269 8.68 -4.06 2.54
CA GLU A 269 8.27 -3.96 3.95
C GLU A 269 8.75 -2.62 4.52
N ALA A 270 7.81 -1.69 4.72
CA ALA A 270 8.07 -0.41 5.37
C ALA A 270 7.89 -0.55 6.87
N MET A 271 8.99 -0.45 7.61
CA MET A 271 9.00 -0.46 9.07
C MET A 271 8.56 0.90 9.58
N THR A 272 7.50 0.95 10.39
CA THR A 272 6.99 2.19 10.98
C THR A 272 6.45 1.89 12.38
N TYR A 273 5.75 2.86 12.98
CA TYR A 273 5.11 2.68 14.27
C TYR A 273 3.70 3.27 14.27
N ARG A 274 2.74 2.54 14.85
CA ARG A 274 1.35 3.00 14.93
C ARG A 274 1.16 3.97 16.09
N ILE A 275 1.42 5.27 15.87
CA ILE A 275 1.34 6.28 16.95
C ILE A 275 -0.08 6.36 17.55
N GLY A 276 -1.11 6.51 16.71
CA GLY A 276 -2.51 6.56 17.16
C GLY A 276 -3.06 5.19 17.61
N HIS A 277 -4.24 5.21 18.23
CA HIS A 277 -5.03 3.99 18.47
C HIS A 277 -5.37 3.27 17.15
N HIS A 278 -5.76 2.00 17.22
CA HIS A 278 -6.18 1.26 16.04
C HIS A 278 -7.39 1.92 15.34
N SER A 279 -8.38 2.33 16.12
CA SER A 279 -9.59 3.02 15.67
C SER A 279 -10.20 3.87 16.80
N THR A 280 -11.33 4.53 16.55
CA THR A 280 -12.11 5.22 17.61
C THR A 280 -12.72 4.28 18.64
N SER A 281 -12.74 2.98 18.37
CA SER A 281 -13.29 1.94 19.25
C SER A 281 -12.20 1.22 20.06
N ASP A 282 -10.95 1.64 19.93
CA ASP A 282 -9.78 1.02 20.55
C ASP A 282 -9.12 1.98 21.53
N ASP A 283 -8.73 1.45 22.70
CA ASP A 283 -7.87 2.13 23.65
C ASP A 283 -6.55 1.37 23.75
N SER A 284 -5.53 1.92 23.09
CA SER A 284 -4.22 1.26 23.06
C SER A 284 -3.47 1.29 24.38
N SER A 285 -3.85 2.15 25.33
CA SER A 285 -3.19 2.18 26.64
C SER A 285 -3.41 0.88 27.43
N ALA A 286 -4.41 0.07 27.04
CA ALA A 286 -4.69 -1.22 27.62
C ALA A 286 -3.63 -2.30 27.31
N TYR A 287 -2.83 -2.16 26.24
CA TYR A 287 -1.91 -3.22 25.80
C TYR A 287 -0.53 -2.73 25.33
N ARG A 288 -0.26 -1.43 25.35
CA ARG A 288 1.09 -0.89 25.10
C ARG A 288 1.37 0.36 25.93
N SER A 289 2.65 0.60 26.20
CA SER A 289 3.04 1.70 27.07
C SER A 289 2.92 3.06 26.37
N VAL A 290 2.54 4.08 27.13
CA VAL A 290 2.50 5.47 26.63
C VAL A 290 3.92 5.97 26.31
N ASP A 291 4.94 5.47 27.03
CA ASP A 291 6.35 5.84 26.80
C ASP A 291 6.87 5.36 25.44
N GLU A 292 6.51 4.14 25.04
CA GLU A 292 6.80 3.61 23.70
C GLU A 292 6.19 4.50 22.61
N VAL A 293 4.92 4.89 22.76
CA VAL A 293 4.24 5.78 21.81
C VAL A 293 4.92 7.15 21.75
N ASN A 294 5.23 7.73 22.92
CA ASN A 294 5.89 9.02 23.04
C ASN A 294 7.29 9.04 22.41
N TYR A 295 8.03 7.93 22.49
CA TYR A 295 9.31 7.80 21.83
C TYR A 295 9.16 8.02 20.33
N TRP A 296 8.26 7.29 19.67
CA TRP A 296 8.07 7.40 18.22
C TRP A 296 7.54 8.77 17.78
N ASP A 297 6.55 9.30 18.50
CA ASP A 297 5.96 10.61 18.20
C ASP A 297 6.99 11.76 18.29
N LYS A 298 7.87 11.71 19.30
CA LYS A 298 8.83 12.80 19.55
C LYS A 298 10.17 12.62 18.86
N GLN A 299 10.65 11.37 18.73
CA GLN A 299 12.03 11.10 18.31
C GLN A 299 12.16 10.68 16.85
N ASP A 300 11.16 10.00 16.27
CA ASP A 300 11.26 9.44 14.93
C ASP A 300 9.90 9.44 14.22
N HIS A 301 9.47 10.63 13.82
CA HIS A 301 8.20 10.88 13.12
C HIS A 301 8.49 11.33 11.67
N PRO A 302 7.79 10.78 10.64
CA PRO A 302 8.04 11.09 9.23
C PRO A 302 7.90 12.59 8.90
N ILE A 303 6.85 13.25 9.39
CA ILE A 303 6.65 14.71 9.23
C ILE A 303 7.82 15.50 9.82
N SER A 304 8.23 15.20 11.07
CA SER A 304 9.34 15.89 11.72
C SER A 304 10.65 15.74 10.95
N ARG A 305 10.93 14.54 10.46
CA ARG A 305 12.14 14.25 9.69
C ARG A 305 12.15 14.95 8.34
N LEU A 306 11.05 14.91 7.59
CA LEU A 306 10.92 15.65 6.33
C LEU A 306 11.03 17.17 6.55
N ARG A 307 10.42 17.69 7.62
CA ARG A 307 10.55 19.11 7.99
C ARG A 307 12.02 19.49 8.23
N HIS A 308 12.78 18.70 8.99
CA HIS A 308 14.21 18.95 9.19
C HIS A 308 14.99 18.96 7.87
N HIS A 309 14.70 18.00 6.98
CA HIS A 309 15.31 17.94 5.66
C HIS A 309 15.03 19.20 4.83
N MET A 310 13.76 19.63 4.76
CA MET A 310 13.36 20.81 4.00
C MET A 310 13.95 22.11 4.57
N VAL A 311 14.02 22.24 5.89
CA VAL A 311 14.70 23.37 6.56
C VAL A 311 16.20 23.36 6.24
N GLY A 312 16.85 22.20 6.30
CA GLY A 312 18.27 22.04 5.97
C GLY A 312 18.61 22.41 4.52
N ARG A 313 17.64 22.27 3.60
CA ARG A 313 17.74 22.69 2.19
C ARG A 313 17.33 24.15 1.94
N GLY A 314 16.82 24.87 2.94
CA GLY A 314 16.27 26.22 2.78
C GLY A 314 14.94 26.27 2.02
N TRP A 315 14.20 25.17 1.96
CA TRP A 315 12.90 25.07 1.26
C TRP A 315 11.69 25.33 2.16
N TRP A 316 11.91 25.32 3.47
CA TRP A 316 10.89 25.50 4.48
C TRP A 316 11.41 26.32 5.65
N ASP A 317 10.56 27.16 6.24
CA ASP A 317 10.85 27.94 7.44
C ASP A 317 9.65 27.99 8.41
N GLU A 318 9.86 28.63 9.56
CA GLU A 318 8.86 28.74 10.64
C GLU A 318 7.67 29.63 10.25
N GLU A 319 7.85 30.62 9.38
CA GLU A 319 6.76 31.48 8.91
C GLU A 319 5.84 30.71 7.96
N GLN A 320 6.44 29.95 7.03
CA GLN A 320 5.74 29.04 6.12
C GLN A 320 5.00 27.95 6.90
N GLU A 321 5.61 27.35 7.92
CA GLU A 321 4.98 26.36 8.81
C GLU A 321 3.71 26.93 9.47
N LYS A 322 3.82 28.09 10.13
CA LYS A 322 2.68 28.75 10.80
C LYS A 322 1.56 29.09 9.81
N SER A 323 1.93 29.64 8.65
CA SER A 323 1.00 30.01 7.59
C SER A 323 0.28 28.78 7.04
N TRP A 324 1.02 27.71 6.73
CA TRP A 324 0.47 26.45 6.23
C TRP A 324 -0.42 25.75 7.24
N ARG A 325 -0.05 25.70 8.52
CA ARG A 325 -0.86 25.11 9.59
C ARG A 325 -2.20 25.83 9.71
N LYS A 326 -2.20 27.17 9.68
CA LYS A 326 -3.43 27.99 9.70
C LYS A 326 -4.28 27.73 8.46
N LYS A 327 -3.69 27.75 7.26
CA LYS A 327 -4.39 27.52 5.99
C LYS A 327 -4.99 26.11 5.92
N SER A 328 -4.23 25.09 6.31
CA SER A 328 -4.67 23.69 6.33
C SER A 328 -5.81 23.47 7.30
N ARG A 329 -5.72 24.00 8.53
CA ARG A 329 -6.82 23.95 9.50
C ARG A 329 -8.09 24.60 8.95
N LYS A 330 -7.95 25.80 8.36
CA LYS A 330 -9.09 26.51 7.76
C LYS A 330 -9.77 25.66 6.67
N ARG A 331 -8.98 25.11 5.73
CA ARG A 331 -9.50 24.24 4.66
C ARG A 331 -10.25 23.03 5.19
N VAL A 332 -9.69 22.36 6.21
CA VAL A 332 -10.33 21.18 6.83
C VAL A 332 -11.64 21.56 7.51
N MET A 333 -11.67 22.66 8.26
CA MET A 333 -12.90 23.13 8.93
C MET A 333 -13.98 23.55 7.93
N GLU A 334 -13.61 24.26 6.85
CA GLU A 334 -14.55 24.63 5.79
C GLU A 334 -15.16 23.39 5.11
N ALA A 335 -14.33 22.38 4.81
CA ALA A 335 -14.80 21.12 4.25
C ALA A 335 -15.70 20.34 5.24
N PHE A 336 -15.35 20.35 6.53
CA PHE A 336 -16.14 19.73 7.60
C PHE A 336 -17.52 20.37 7.72
N GLU A 337 -17.58 21.71 7.83
CA GLU A 337 -18.84 22.45 7.90
C GLU A 337 -19.70 22.25 6.64
N GLN A 338 -19.08 22.19 5.46
CA GLN A 338 -19.80 21.89 4.24
C GLN A 338 -20.36 20.46 4.26
N ALA A 339 -19.61 19.50 4.77
CA ALA A 339 -20.03 18.11 4.85
C ALA A 339 -21.20 17.91 5.83
N GLU A 340 -21.17 18.54 7.01
CA GLU A 340 -22.25 18.43 8.01
C GLU A 340 -23.59 18.99 7.52
N ARG A 341 -23.57 19.97 6.61
CA ARG A 341 -24.79 20.58 6.04
C ARG A 341 -25.39 19.78 4.90
N LYS A 342 -24.68 18.80 4.33
CA LYS A 342 -25.21 17.99 3.23
C LYS A 342 -26.24 17.02 3.74
N LEU A 343 -27.34 16.90 3.01
CA LEU A 343 -28.31 15.85 3.23
C LEU A 343 -27.72 14.49 2.84
N LYS A 344 -28.25 13.44 3.43
CA LYS A 344 -27.97 12.05 3.06
C LYS A 344 -28.63 11.76 1.70
N PRO A 345 -28.11 10.83 0.90
CA PRO A 345 -28.70 10.47 -0.39
C PRO A 345 -30.12 9.93 -0.22
N SER A 346 -30.97 10.02 -1.24
CA SER A 346 -32.33 9.48 -1.18
C SER A 346 -32.33 8.01 -0.72
N PRO A 347 -33.23 7.59 0.19
CA PRO A 347 -33.35 6.19 0.61
C PRO A 347 -33.57 5.23 -0.56
N GLN A 348 -34.04 5.71 -1.71
CA GLN A 348 -34.23 4.92 -2.93
C GLN A 348 -32.92 4.35 -3.49
N HIS A 349 -31.78 5.01 -3.24
CA HIS A 349 -30.47 4.55 -3.71
C HIS A 349 -29.99 3.28 -3.00
N LEU A 350 -30.64 2.83 -1.92
CA LEU A 350 -30.28 1.56 -1.28
C LEU A 350 -30.53 0.33 -2.19
N PHE A 351 -31.35 0.48 -3.23
CA PHE A 351 -31.72 -0.60 -4.16
C PHE A 351 -30.93 -0.57 -5.49
N SER A 352 -30.33 0.56 -5.85
CA SER A 352 -29.50 0.69 -7.05
C SER A 352 -28.12 0.07 -6.82
N ASP A 353 -27.42 -0.27 -7.92
CA ASP A 353 -26.06 -0.81 -7.93
C ASP A 353 -25.83 -2.17 -7.22
N VAL A 354 -26.89 -2.79 -6.68
CA VAL A 354 -26.86 -4.22 -6.25
C VAL A 354 -26.58 -5.12 -7.45
N TYR A 355 -27.17 -4.79 -8.60
CA TYR A 355 -26.91 -5.37 -9.91
C TYR A 355 -26.81 -4.23 -10.94
N CYS A 356 -26.22 -4.51 -12.10
CA CYS A 356 -26.14 -3.51 -13.19
C CYS A 356 -27.52 -3.02 -13.64
N GLU A 357 -28.50 -3.91 -13.70
CA GLU A 357 -29.92 -3.57 -13.91
C GLU A 357 -30.71 -4.09 -12.72
N MET A 358 -31.51 -3.21 -12.10
CA MET A 358 -32.29 -3.56 -10.92
C MET A 358 -33.36 -4.62 -11.28
N PRO A 359 -33.30 -5.84 -10.72
CA PRO A 359 -34.27 -6.89 -11.04
C PRO A 359 -35.68 -6.54 -10.56
N SER A 360 -36.70 -7.15 -11.18
CA SER A 360 -38.11 -6.88 -10.89
C SER A 360 -38.51 -7.09 -9.42
N HIS A 361 -37.85 -7.99 -8.71
CA HIS A 361 -38.11 -8.21 -7.28
C HIS A 361 -37.54 -7.07 -6.42
N LEU A 362 -36.39 -6.49 -6.77
CA LEU A 362 -35.84 -5.31 -6.10
C LEU A 362 -36.66 -4.07 -6.40
N GLN A 363 -37.16 -3.92 -7.64
CA GLN A 363 -38.12 -2.86 -7.98
C GLN A 363 -39.36 -2.91 -7.09
N LYS A 364 -39.95 -4.10 -6.92
CA LYS A 364 -41.11 -4.30 -6.02
C LYS A 364 -40.79 -3.95 -4.57
N GLN A 365 -39.59 -4.25 -4.09
CA GLN A 365 -39.14 -3.88 -2.74
C GLN A 365 -38.94 -2.36 -2.61
N GLN A 366 -38.36 -1.71 -3.62
CA GLN A 366 -38.22 -0.26 -3.68
C GLN A 366 -39.58 0.45 -3.64
N GLU A 367 -40.54 -0.02 -4.43
CA GLU A 367 -41.91 0.49 -4.40
C GLU A 367 -42.61 0.23 -3.05
N ALA A 368 -42.33 -0.92 -2.42
CA ALA A 368 -42.86 -1.23 -1.09
C ALA A 368 -42.31 -0.28 -0.02
N LEU A 369 -41.01 0.05 -0.05
CA LEU A 369 -40.44 1.07 0.82
C LEU A 369 -41.06 2.45 0.54
N ALA A 370 -41.21 2.82 -0.73
CA ALA A 370 -41.84 4.09 -1.09
C ALA A 370 -43.28 4.18 -0.57
N ARG A 371 -44.06 3.08 -0.61
CA ARG A 371 -45.39 3.01 0.03
C ARG A 371 -45.31 3.12 1.55
N HIS A 372 -44.35 2.43 2.17
CA HIS A 372 -44.15 2.44 3.62
C HIS A 372 -43.82 3.85 4.13
N LEU A 373 -42.88 4.54 3.51
CA LEU A 373 -42.49 5.90 3.89
C LEU A 373 -43.60 6.93 3.66
N ARG A 374 -44.53 6.69 2.72
CA ARG A 374 -45.73 7.53 2.58
C ARG A 374 -46.72 7.37 3.74
N LEU A 375 -46.81 6.18 4.33
CA LEU A 375 -47.76 5.88 5.40
C LEU A 375 -47.18 6.11 6.81
N TYR A 376 -45.89 5.82 6.99
CA TYR A 376 -45.21 5.76 8.28
C TYR A 376 -43.98 6.68 8.34
N GLY A 377 -43.86 7.64 7.42
CA GLY A 377 -42.68 8.49 7.29
C GLY A 377 -42.33 9.29 8.55
N GLU A 378 -43.31 9.57 9.41
CA GLU A 378 -43.14 10.24 10.70
C GLU A 378 -42.25 9.46 11.70
N HIS A 379 -42.05 8.16 11.50
CA HIS A 379 -41.17 7.33 12.31
C HIS A 379 -39.74 7.23 11.76
N TYR A 380 -39.44 7.93 10.64
CA TYR A 380 -38.15 7.91 9.98
C TYR A 380 -37.54 9.32 9.93
N PRO A 381 -36.21 9.46 10.03
CA PRO A 381 -35.52 10.76 10.04
C PRO A 381 -35.38 11.33 8.62
N LEU A 382 -36.49 11.53 7.91
CA LEU A 382 -36.51 11.90 6.49
C LEU A 382 -36.06 13.35 6.21
N GLU A 383 -36.08 14.22 7.22
CA GLU A 383 -35.64 15.61 7.15
C GLU A 383 -34.15 15.77 6.79
N HIS A 384 -33.35 14.73 7.03
CA HIS A 384 -31.92 14.71 6.74
C HIS A 384 -31.57 14.00 5.43
N PHE A 385 -32.56 13.61 4.62
CA PHE A 385 -32.36 12.90 3.36
C PHE A 385 -32.81 13.74 2.17
N GLU A 386 -32.12 13.58 1.04
CA GLU A 386 -32.58 14.01 -0.27
C GLU A 386 -33.87 13.26 -0.64
N LYS A 387 -34.72 13.88 -1.46
CA LYS A 387 -36.00 13.28 -1.86
C LYS A 387 -35.82 12.28 -3.00
#